data_AF-A0A2N1S3H7-F1
#
_entry.id   AF-A0A2N1S3H7-F1
#
_cell.length_a   1.000
_cell.length_b   1.000
_cell.length_c   1.000
_cell.angle_alpha   90.00
_cell.angle_beta   90.00
_cell.angle_gamma   90.00
#
_symmetry.space_group_name_H-M   'P 1'
#
loop_
_entity.id
_entity.type
_entity.pdbx_description
1 polymer ?
#
loop_
_entity_poly.entity_id
_entity_poly.type
_entity_poly.pdbx_seq_one_letter_code
_entity_poly.pdbx_strand_id
1 'polypeptide(L)'
;MKTIDARLFWNRFDELRNSLDLSLTQLCEMEPELVYRTLTQQRTRNILPNVETLALLAGVLETSIDFLISGKETSDFITSLLKSNPTIKHITLRLTKCDAEQLHCVNSLLDTWRIDRVPGEGVNRGAILA
;
A
#
# COMPACT_ATOMS: atom_id res chain seq x y z
N MET A 1 19.79 6.65 -11.31
CA MET A 1 18.47 5.98 -11.24
C MET A 1 18.64 4.56 -11.75
N LYS A 2 18.20 3.55 -10.99
CA LYS A 2 18.11 2.19 -11.54
C LYS A 2 17.00 2.21 -12.60
N THR A 3 17.31 1.76 -13.81
CA THR A 3 16.33 1.63 -14.89
C THR A 3 15.29 0.59 -14.46
N ILE A 4 14.02 0.98 -14.39
CA ILE A 4 12.93 0.05 -14.07
C ILE A 4 12.74 -0.87 -15.28
N ASP A 5 12.81 -2.17 -15.06
CA ASP A 5 12.58 -3.16 -16.11
C ASP A 5 11.09 -3.45 -16.25
N ALA A 6 10.50 -2.99 -17.36
CA ALA A 6 9.10 -3.20 -17.67
C ALA A 6 8.71 -4.68 -17.80
N ARG A 7 9.63 -5.57 -18.21
CA ARG A 7 9.35 -7.02 -18.28
C ARG A 7 9.15 -7.59 -16.89
N LEU A 8 10.02 -7.22 -15.95
CA LEU A 8 9.91 -7.67 -14.56
C LEU A 8 8.64 -7.11 -13.90
N PHE A 9 8.26 -5.88 -14.21
CA PHE A 9 6.97 -5.31 -13.79
C PHE A 9 5.79 -6.17 -14.27
N TRP A 10 5.71 -6.45 -15.58
CA TRP A 10 4.59 -7.20 -16.15
C TRP A 10 4.53 -8.64 -15.66
N ASN A 11 5.70 -9.29 -15.45
CA ASN A 11 5.75 -10.62 -14.85
C ASN A 11 5.16 -10.64 -13.44
N ARG A 12 5.54 -9.67 -12.58
CA ARG A 12 5.00 -9.56 -11.21
C ARG A 12 3.51 -9.24 -11.20
N PHE A 13 3.08 -8.34 -12.10
CA PHE A 13 1.67 -8.06 -12.30
C PHE A 13 0.90 -9.33 -12.66
N ASP A 14 1.41 -10.14 -13.59
CA ASP A 14 0.77 -11.38 -14.01
C ASP A 14 0.76 -12.45 -12.90
N GLU A 15 1.85 -12.59 -12.15
CA GLU A 15 1.92 -13.49 -10.99
C GLU A 15 0.85 -13.14 -9.95
N LEU A 16 0.74 -11.86 -9.56
CA LEU A 16 -0.27 -11.39 -8.61
C LEU A 16 -1.68 -11.57 -9.16
N ARG A 17 -1.93 -11.10 -10.39
CA ARG A 17 -3.24 -11.23 -11.04
C ARG A 17 -3.69 -12.70 -11.09
N ASN A 18 -2.80 -13.61 -11.47
CA ASN A 18 -3.10 -15.04 -11.52
C ASN A 18 -3.33 -15.63 -10.12
N SER A 19 -2.64 -15.15 -9.09
CA SER A 19 -2.86 -15.61 -7.71
C SER A 19 -4.24 -15.24 -7.15
N LEU A 20 -4.85 -14.18 -7.70
CA LEU A 20 -6.21 -13.73 -7.39
C LEU A 20 -7.27 -14.37 -8.31
N ASP A 21 -6.88 -15.27 -9.22
CA ASP A 21 -7.75 -15.87 -10.24
C ASP A 21 -8.50 -14.84 -11.09
N LEU A 22 -7.86 -13.68 -11.34
CA LEU A 22 -8.44 -12.59 -12.12
C LEU A 22 -7.99 -12.66 -13.58
N SER A 23 -8.92 -12.52 -14.51
CA SER A 23 -8.59 -12.22 -15.91
C SER A 23 -8.30 -10.73 -16.09
N LEU A 24 -7.55 -10.38 -17.14
CA LEU A 24 -7.32 -8.98 -17.52
C LEU A 24 -8.64 -8.25 -17.85
N THR A 25 -9.64 -8.95 -18.38
CA THR A 25 -10.97 -8.40 -18.66
C THR A 25 -11.71 -8.06 -17.38
N GLN A 26 -11.76 -9.00 -16.42
CA GLN A 26 -12.37 -8.75 -15.11
C GLN A 26 -11.70 -7.59 -14.38
N LEU A 27 -10.38 -7.47 -14.47
CA LEU A 27 -9.63 -6.36 -13.88
C LEU A 27 -10.07 -4.99 -14.45
N CYS A 28 -10.30 -4.91 -15.76
CA CYS A 28 -10.84 -3.71 -16.41
C CYS A 28 -12.33 -3.46 -16.14
N GLU A 29 -13.10 -4.51 -15.82
CA GLU A 29 -14.50 -4.36 -15.40
C GLU A 29 -14.62 -3.84 -13.97
N MET A 30 -13.69 -4.25 -13.10
CA MET A 30 -13.59 -3.74 -11.73
C MET A 30 -13.21 -2.27 -11.71
N GLU A 31 -12.31 -1.85 -12.59
CA GLU A 31 -11.77 -0.49 -12.61
C GLU A 31 -11.96 0.18 -13.98
N PRO A 32 -13.05 0.97 -14.17
CA PRO A 32 -13.45 1.49 -15.48
C PRO A 32 -12.42 2.41 -16.17
N GLU A 33 -11.52 3.00 -15.39
CA GLU A 33 -10.42 3.83 -15.91
C GLU A 33 -9.31 3.00 -16.57
N LEU A 34 -9.29 1.69 -16.36
CA LEU A 34 -8.35 0.76 -16.98
C LEU A 34 -8.87 0.24 -18.32
N VAL A 35 -8.29 0.74 -19.42
CA VAL A 35 -8.66 0.30 -20.77
C VAL A 35 -7.90 -0.97 -21.17
N TYR A 36 -8.62 -2.09 -21.33
CA TYR A 36 -8.06 -3.41 -21.69
C TYR A 36 -7.09 -3.38 -22.88
N ARG A 37 -7.48 -2.66 -23.94
CA ARG A 37 -6.66 -2.53 -25.16
C ARG A 37 -5.32 -1.85 -24.86
N THR A 38 -5.34 -0.81 -24.04
CA THR A 38 -4.15 -0.06 -23.62
C THR A 38 -3.22 -0.94 -22.80
N LEU A 39 -3.75 -1.64 -21.79
CA LEU A 39 -2.96 -2.56 -20.95
C LEU A 39 -2.32 -3.67 -21.77
N THR A 40 -3.09 -4.30 -22.67
CA THR A 40 -2.58 -5.37 -23.55
C THR A 40 -1.46 -4.87 -24.45
N GLN A 41 -1.60 -3.66 -25.00
CA GLN A 41 -0.58 -3.04 -25.86
C GLN A 41 0.68 -2.68 -25.07
N GLN A 42 0.55 -2.09 -23.87
CA GLN A 42 1.67 -1.76 -23.00
C GLN A 42 2.42 -3.03 -22.57
N ARG A 43 1.69 -4.07 -22.17
CA ARG A 43 2.24 -5.38 -21.79
C ARG A 43 3.01 -6.03 -22.93
N THR A 44 2.39 -6.13 -24.12
CA THR A 44 3.03 -6.73 -25.31
C THR A 44 4.29 -5.99 -25.73
N ARG A 45 4.29 -4.65 -25.61
CA ARG A 45 5.42 -3.79 -25.99
C ARG A 45 6.45 -3.61 -24.87
N ASN A 46 6.25 -4.22 -23.70
CA ASN A 46 7.06 -4.01 -22.50
C ASN A 46 7.24 -2.52 -22.17
N ILE A 47 6.14 -1.77 -22.19
CA ILE A 47 6.08 -0.36 -21.81
C ILE A 47 5.48 -0.29 -20.42
N LEU A 48 6.08 0.52 -19.54
CA LEU A 48 5.51 0.78 -18.21
C LEU A 48 4.25 1.66 -18.34
N PRO A 49 3.20 1.39 -17.55
CA PRO A 49 2.08 2.30 -17.44
C PRO A 49 2.52 3.65 -16.84
N ASN A 50 1.73 4.69 -17.05
CA ASN A 50 1.92 5.96 -16.35
C ASN A 50 1.59 5.81 -14.85
N VAL A 51 1.94 6.82 -14.05
CA VAL A 51 1.78 6.78 -12.58
C VAL A 51 0.33 6.57 -12.16
N GLU A 52 -0.63 7.20 -12.86
CA GLU A 52 -2.07 7.06 -12.60
C GLU A 52 -2.52 5.61 -12.82
N THR A 53 -2.18 5.02 -13.97
CA THR A 53 -2.50 3.62 -14.28
C THR A 53 -1.81 2.67 -13.30
N LEU A 54 -0.57 2.95 -12.90
CA LEU A 54 0.15 2.17 -11.89
C LEU A 54 -0.58 2.16 -10.55
N ALA A 55 -1.09 3.30 -10.10
CA ALA A 55 -1.84 3.41 -8.85
C ALA A 55 -3.15 2.59 -8.92
N LEU A 56 -3.88 2.67 -10.03
CA LEU A 56 -5.08 1.87 -10.25
C LEU A 56 -4.77 0.36 -10.23
N LEU A 57 -3.74 -0.08 -10.98
CA LEU A 57 -3.33 -1.49 -11.00
C LEU A 57 -2.90 -1.98 -9.62
N ALA A 58 -2.18 -1.16 -8.85
CA ALA A 58 -1.77 -1.48 -7.49
C ALA A 58 -2.99 -1.62 -6.56
N GLY A 59 -3.98 -0.73 -6.69
CA GLY A 59 -5.24 -0.78 -5.95
C GLY A 59 -6.03 -2.07 -6.21
N VAL A 60 -6.25 -2.42 -7.48
CA VAL A 60 -7.01 -3.63 -7.84
C VAL A 60 -6.30 -4.91 -7.42
N LEU A 61 -4.97 -4.93 -7.44
CA LEU A 61 -4.16 -6.07 -7.00
C LEU A 61 -3.87 -6.08 -5.49
N GLU A 62 -4.46 -5.15 -4.73
CA GLU A 62 -4.25 -5.00 -3.28
C GLU A 62 -2.76 -4.99 -2.88
N THR A 63 -1.93 -4.31 -3.67
CA THR A 63 -0.47 -4.30 -3.50
C THR A 63 0.10 -2.87 -3.56
N SER A 64 1.39 -2.72 -3.26
CA SER A 64 2.07 -1.43 -3.37
C SER A 64 2.64 -1.21 -4.77
N ILE A 65 2.65 0.05 -5.23
CA ILE A 65 3.33 0.45 -6.46
C ILE A 65 4.82 0.08 -6.39
N ASP A 66 5.44 0.25 -5.22
CA ASP A 66 6.84 -0.10 -4.99
C ASP A 66 7.12 -1.59 -5.18
N PHE A 67 6.21 -2.46 -4.76
CA PHE A 67 6.35 -3.90 -5.00
C PHE A 67 6.28 -4.21 -6.50
N LEU A 68 5.30 -3.67 -7.22
CA LEU A 68 5.16 -3.90 -8.66
C LEU A 68 6.40 -3.44 -9.44
N ILE A 69 6.95 -2.27 -9.08
CA ILE A 69 8.11 -1.66 -9.75
C ILE A 69 9.42 -2.35 -9.37
N SER A 70 9.64 -2.63 -8.09
CA SER A 70 10.95 -3.06 -7.57
C SER A 70 11.04 -4.56 -7.29
N GLY A 71 9.91 -5.25 -7.13
CA GLY A 71 9.81 -6.63 -6.69
C GLY A 71 10.21 -6.84 -5.23
N LYS A 72 10.48 -5.76 -4.50
CA LYS A 72 10.70 -5.81 -3.07
C LYS A 72 9.38 -5.50 -2.40
N GLU A 73 8.89 -6.39 -1.56
CA GLU A 73 7.94 -5.94 -0.54
C GLU A 73 8.65 -4.80 0.16
N THR A 74 8.02 -3.62 0.22
CA THR A 74 8.35 -2.67 1.27
C THR A 74 8.09 -3.45 2.55
N SER A 75 9.16 -4.06 3.07
CA SER A 75 9.20 -4.59 4.42
C SER A 75 9.12 -3.37 5.32
N ASP A 76 7.94 -2.77 5.35
CA ASP A 76 7.61 -1.81 6.37
C ASP A 76 7.82 -2.57 7.66
N PHE A 77 8.68 -2.00 8.50
CA PHE A 77 8.96 -2.51 9.83
C PHE A 77 7.67 -2.94 10.53
N ILE A 78 6.58 -2.20 10.30
CA ILE A 78 5.22 -2.49 10.75
C ILE A 78 4.75 -3.88 10.27
N THR A 79 4.83 -4.21 8.98
CA THR A 79 4.40 -5.52 8.46
C THR A 79 5.23 -6.67 9.06
N SER A 80 6.54 -6.47 9.20
CA SER A 80 7.42 -7.45 9.87
C SER A 80 7.12 -7.59 11.35
N LEU A 81 6.77 -6.48 12.03
CA LEU A 81 6.43 -6.44 13.44
C LEU A 81 5.07 -7.11 13.70
N LEU A 82 4.08 -6.89 12.83
CA LEU A 82 2.76 -7.52 12.88
C LEU A 82 2.83 -9.03 12.61
N LYS A 83 3.72 -9.47 11.70
CA LYS A 83 3.95 -10.90 11.44
C LYS A 83 4.69 -11.58 12.61
N SER A 84 5.67 -10.90 13.21
CA SER A 84 6.52 -11.48 14.26
C SER A 84 5.91 -11.42 15.66
N ASN A 85 4.97 -10.50 15.93
CA ASN A 85 4.38 -10.32 17.26
C ASN A 85 2.84 -10.41 17.22
N PRO A 86 2.24 -11.54 17.66
CA PRO A 86 0.79 -11.73 17.63
C PRO A 86 0.04 -10.75 18.55
N THR A 87 0.66 -10.28 19.63
CA THR A 87 0.07 -9.29 20.54
C THR A 87 -0.07 -7.93 19.86
N ILE A 88 0.98 -7.46 19.18
CA ILE A 88 0.92 -6.20 18.43
C ILE A 88 -0.13 -6.30 17.33
N LYS A 89 -0.16 -7.41 16.58
CA LYS A 89 -1.21 -7.66 15.58
C LYS A 89 -2.61 -7.58 16.16
N HIS A 90 -2.85 -8.20 17.31
CA HIS A 90 -4.16 -8.17 17.95
C HIS A 90 -4.54 -6.75 18.42
N ILE A 91 -3.60 -5.99 18.97
CA ILE A 91 -3.82 -4.60 19.39
C ILE A 91 -4.16 -3.74 18.17
N THR A 92 -3.38 -3.80 17.09
CA THR A 92 -3.62 -3.03 15.87
C THR A 92 -5.03 -3.31 15.30
N LEU A 93 -5.45 -4.58 15.24
CA LEU A 93 -6.80 -4.96 14.77
C LEU A 93 -7.93 -4.44 15.66
N ARG A 94 -7.68 -4.22 16.96
CA ARG A 94 -8.66 -3.60 17.86
C ARG A 94 -8.71 -2.10 17.63
N LEU A 95 -7.56 -1.46 17.43
CA LEU A 95 -7.46 -0.02 17.17
C LEU A 95 -8.15 0.37 15.86
N THR A 96 -8.15 -0.48 14.83
CA THR A 96 -8.89 -0.21 13.58
C THR A 96 -10.41 -0.16 13.75
N LYS A 97 -10.94 -0.64 14.89
CA LYS A 97 -12.38 -0.62 15.21
C LYS A 97 -12.75 0.52 16.16
N CYS A 98 -11.76 1.27 16.64
CA CYS A 98 -12.00 2.37 17.56
C CYS A 98 -12.46 3.63 16.81
N ASP A 99 -13.32 4.41 17.45
CA ASP A 99 -13.67 5.76 16.98
C ASP A 99 -12.57 6.79 17.34
N ALA A 100 -12.74 8.02 16.86
CA ALA A 100 -11.75 9.09 17.06
C ALA A 100 -11.51 9.43 18.54
N GLU A 101 -12.53 9.38 19.40
CA GLU A 101 -12.40 9.68 20.83
C GLU A 101 -11.65 8.57 21.56
N GLN A 102 -11.93 7.31 21.20
CA GLN A 102 -11.24 6.13 21.73
C GLN A 102 -9.77 6.12 21.31
N LEU A 103 -9.47 6.44 20.05
CA LEU A 103 -8.09 6.58 19.56
C LEU A 103 -7.35 7.72 20.29
N HIS A 104 -8.03 8.83 20.57
CA HIS A 104 -7.46 9.92 21.36
C HIS A 104 -7.11 9.50 22.80
N CYS A 105 -7.99 8.73 23.44
CA CYS A 105 -7.73 8.16 24.76
C CYS A 105 -6.52 7.21 24.75
N VAL A 106 -6.44 6.33 23.76
CA VAL A 106 -5.30 5.42 23.59
C VAL A 106 -4.01 6.21 23.40
N ASN A 107 -4.02 7.23 22.55
CA ASN A 107 -2.83 8.07 22.32
C ASN A 107 -2.37 8.77 23.60
N SER A 108 -3.31 9.28 24.40
CA SER A 108 -3.02 9.91 25.70
C SER A 108 -2.40 8.93 26.71
N LEU A 109 -2.83 7.66 26.70
CA LEU A 109 -2.22 6.61 27.52
C LEU A 109 -0.79 6.29 27.07
N LEU A 110 -0.55 6.20 25.76
CA LEU A 110 0.79 5.96 25.21
C LEU A 110 1.77 7.10 25.56
N ASP A 111 1.31 8.35 25.49
CA ASP A 111 2.07 9.53 25.93
C ASP A 111 2.39 9.44 27.44
N THR A 112 1.43 9.01 28.27
CA THR A 112 1.62 8.82 29.72
C THR A 112 2.66 7.76 30.03
N TRP A 113 2.72 6.70 29.22
CA TRP A 113 3.71 5.63 29.35
C TRP A 113 5.08 5.96 28.75
N ARG A 114 5.26 7.17 28.21
CA ARG A 114 6.50 7.63 27.57
C ARG A 114 6.96 6.73 26.42
N ILE A 115 6.00 6.19 25.66
CA ILE A 115 6.33 5.48 24.42
C ILE A 115 6.60 6.54 23.36
N ASP A 116 7.84 6.58 22.87
CA ASP A 116 8.27 7.59 21.89
C ASP A 116 7.42 7.55 20.63
N ARG A 117 7.05 8.74 20.14
CA ARG A 117 6.37 8.89 18.85
C ARG A 117 7.35 8.52 17.74
N VAL A 118 6.84 7.86 16.70
CA VAL A 118 7.65 7.50 15.54
C VAL A 118 8.22 8.79 14.92
N PRO A 119 9.56 8.89 14.73
CA PRO A 119 10.17 10.09 14.17
C PRO A 119 9.68 10.29 12.73
N GLY A 120 8.89 11.34 12.50
CA GLY A 120 8.32 11.66 11.18
C GLY A 120 6.95 12.33 11.24
N GLU A 121 6.19 12.16 12.33
CA GLU A 121 4.99 12.96 12.56
C GLU A 121 5.38 14.31 13.18
N GLY A 122 5.63 15.28 12.32
CA GLY A 122 5.68 16.69 12.68
C GLY A 122 4.32 17.08 13.28
N VAL A 123 4.19 16.97 14.61
CA VAL A 123 3.10 17.58 15.34
C VAL A 123 3.27 19.08 15.15
N ASN A 124 2.42 19.68 14.33
CA ASN A 124 2.27 21.12 14.21
C ASN A 124 1.73 21.67 15.56
N ARG A 125 2.61 21.74 16.56
CA ARG A 125 2.38 22.50 17.79
C ARG A 125 2.63 23.96 17.46
N GLY A 126 1.64 24.63 16.89
CA GLY A 126 1.76 26.05 16.59
C GLY A 126 0.57 26.63 15.84
N ALA A 127 -0.60 26.70 16.50
CA ALA A 127 -1.57 27.78 16.29
C ALA A 127 -2.76 27.62 17.25
N ILE A 128 -2.53 27.80 18.56
CA ILE A 128 -3.57 28.28 19.46
C ILE A 128 -2.96 29.47 20.21
N LEU A 129 -3.58 30.65 20.01
CA LEU A 129 -3.46 31.91 20.75
C LEU A 129 -2.23 32.80 20.48
N ALA A 130 -2.42 33.76 19.56
CA ALA A 130 -2.24 35.20 19.81
C ALA A 130 -3.00 36.00 18.74
#